data_AF-A0AAW8TYI8-F1
#
_entry.id   AF-A0AAW8TYI8-F1
#
_cell.length_a   1.000
_cell.length_b   1.000
_cell.length_c   1.000
_cell.angle_alpha   90.00
_cell.angle_beta   90.00
_cell.angle_gamma   90.00
#
_symmetry.space_group_name_H-M   'P 1'
#
loop_
_entity.id
_entity.type
_entity.pdbx_description
1 polymer ?
#
loop_
_entity_poly.entity_id
_entity_poly.type
_entity_poly.pdbx_seq_one_letter_code
_entity_poly.pdbx_strand_id
1 'polypeptide(L)'
;MDFKEVVYQENQRLGKLMDEAQVQSLYQRSKYYILMQEITAKLTPQLPADEPILAYLPLTNTDNTALMNTGINGLAYARSKAAREYVEKFHDTRGNRLMVFTKRQILFLVVVDFLEDNQYFSYPYSSLQSIFVEKYQRNYFDEKFRRQRFTCYFVDFQSEAHVFIEALSEQDYQEFCRIKEQISAFTAVPKSNHVQRNSRLDRILHKIGATAVWWINIPFFLLLVYLIWRLLSVK
;
A
#
# COMPACT_ATOMS: atom_id res chain seq x y z
N MET A 1 9.74 -25.57 37.54
CA MET A 1 9.48 -24.18 37.15
C MET A 1 8.73 -24.24 35.83
N ASP A 2 7.46 -23.84 35.83
CA ASP A 2 6.58 -23.93 34.66
C ASP A 2 6.88 -22.79 33.67
N PHE A 3 6.71 -23.03 32.36
CA PHE A 3 6.95 -22.03 31.31
C PHE A 3 6.16 -20.74 31.59
N LYS A 4 4.92 -20.90 32.07
CA LYS A 4 4.04 -19.79 32.43
C LYS A 4 4.63 -18.93 33.56
N GLU A 5 5.28 -19.59 34.52
CA GLU A 5 5.90 -18.97 35.69
C GLU A 5 7.16 -18.17 35.31
N VAL A 6 7.99 -18.74 34.43
CA VAL A 6 9.16 -18.08 33.85
C VAL A 6 8.76 -16.84 33.04
N VAL A 7 7.72 -16.95 32.21
CA VAL A 7 7.22 -15.82 31.41
C VAL A 7 6.63 -14.73 32.31
N TYR A 8 5.90 -15.07 33.37
CA TYR A 8 5.38 -14.08 34.31
C TYR A 8 6.48 -13.34 35.08
N GLN A 9 7.52 -14.05 35.50
CA GLN A 9 8.66 -13.42 36.18
C GLN A 9 9.42 -12.47 35.25
N GLU A 10 9.68 -12.88 34.00
CA GLU A 10 10.32 -11.99 33.02
C GLU A 10 9.44 -10.79 32.65
N ASN A 11 8.13 -10.97 32.50
CA ASN A 11 7.21 -9.85 32.24
C ASN A 11 7.17 -8.85 33.40
N GLN A 12 7.17 -9.32 34.65
CA GLN A 12 7.28 -8.44 35.82
C GLN A 12 8.63 -7.72 35.89
N ARG A 13 9.72 -8.38 35.46
CA ARG A 13 11.05 -7.77 35.40
C ARG A 13 11.12 -6.69 34.32
N LEU A 14 10.59 -6.96 33.13
CA LEU A 14 10.54 -6.02 32.01
C LEU A 14 9.63 -4.82 32.31
N GLY A 15 8.46 -5.05 32.93
CA GLY A 15 7.53 -3.99 33.31
C GLY A 15 8.07 -3.05 34.41
N LYS A 16 9.10 -3.44 35.15
CA LYS A 16 9.81 -2.57 36.11
C LYS A 16 10.94 -1.75 35.47
N LEU A 17 11.38 -2.13 34.27
CA LEU A 17 12.52 -1.51 33.57
C LEU A 17 12.08 -0.63 32.39
N MET A 18 10.82 -0.75 31.96
CA MET A 18 10.29 -0.10 30.76
C MET A 18 9.01 0.67 31.08
N ASP A 19 8.92 1.89 30.58
CA ASP A 19 7.70 2.70 30.64
C ASP A 19 6.57 2.06 29.80
N GLU A 20 5.30 2.37 30.09
CA GLU A 20 4.13 1.81 29.40
C GLU A 20 4.21 1.99 27.88
N ALA A 21 4.69 3.16 27.42
CA ALA A 21 4.90 3.44 26.00
C ALA A 21 5.94 2.51 25.36
N GLN A 22 7.00 2.15 26.10
CA GLN A 22 8.04 1.26 25.63
C GLN A 22 7.55 -0.19 25.56
N VAL A 23 6.73 -0.62 26.53
CA VAL A 23 6.08 -1.93 26.53
C VAL A 23 5.13 -2.05 25.33
N GLN A 24 4.31 -1.04 25.06
CA GLN A 24 3.42 -1.02 23.90
C GLN A 24 4.21 -1.06 22.58
N SER A 25 5.28 -0.27 22.46
CA SER A 25 6.15 -0.28 21.28
C SER A 25 6.79 -1.66 21.05
N LEU A 26 7.32 -2.29 22.10
CA LEU A 26 7.90 -3.63 22.04
C LEU A 26 6.84 -4.67 21.64
N TYR A 27 5.64 -4.59 22.19
CA TYR A 27 4.52 -5.45 21.82
C TYR A 27 4.16 -5.32 20.34
N GLN A 28 4.02 -4.10 19.82
CA GLN A 28 3.72 -3.87 18.39
C GLN A 28 4.83 -4.42 17.50
N ARG A 29 6.10 -4.11 17.82
CA ARG A 29 7.24 -4.62 17.07
C ARG A 29 7.28 -6.15 17.04
N SER A 30 7.00 -6.80 18.17
CA SER A 30 6.98 -8.27 18.26
C SER A 30 5.84 -8.85 17.41
N LYS A 31 4.67 -8.22 17.44
CA LYS A 31 3.51 -8.60 16.62
C LYS A 31 3.79 -8.50 15.12
N TYR A 32 4.41 -7.41 14.65
CA TYR A 32 4.79 -7.27 13.24
C TYR A 32 5.93 -8.20 12.84
N TYR A 33 6.88 -8.47 13.74
CA TYR A 33 7.94 -9.44 13.51
C TYR A 33 7.38 -10.85 13.26
N ILE A 34 6.41 -11.28 14.08
CA ILE A 34 5.73 -12.57 13.91
C ILE A 34 5.01 -12.62 12.54
N LEU A 35 4.27 -11.56 12.19
CA LEU A 35 3.60 -11.47 10.90
C LEU A 35 4.58 -11.59 9.73
N MET A 36 5.73 -10.93 9.81
CA MET A 36 6.76 -11.01 8.76
C MET A 36 7.35 -12.42 8.63
N GLN A 37 7.54 -13.13 9.75
CA GLN A 37 7.98 -14.53 9.73
C GLN A 37 6.92 -15.43 9.06
N GLU A 38 5.64 -15.25 9.39
CA GLU A 38 4.53 -16.00 8.77
C GLU A 38 4.44 -15.74 7.27
N ILE A 39 4.52 -14.48 6.83
CA ILE A 39 4.53 -14.10 5.42
C ILE A 39 5.73 -14.73 4.72
N THR A 40 6.93 -14.63 5.29
CA THR A 40 8.16 -15.19 4.71
C THR A 40 8.04 -16.71 4.56
N ALA A 41 7.55 -17.40 5.59
CA ALA A 41 7.37 -18.85 5.58
C ALA A 41 6.33 -19.31 4.54
N LYS A 42 5.28 -18.51 4.31
CA LYS A 42 4.25 -18.79 3.29
C LYS A 42 4.70 -18.44 1.88
N LEU A 43 5.50 -17.39 1.72
CA LEU A 43 5.97 -16.88 0.43
C LEU A 43 7.14 -17.68 -0.14
N THR A 44 8.12 -18.02 0.70
CA THR A 44 9.37 -18.69 0.26
C THR A 44 9.13 -19.97 -0.55
N PRO A 45 8.20 -20.87 -0.16
CA PRO A 45 7.91 -22.08 -0.95
C PRO A 45 7.28 -21.82 -2.32
N GLN A 46 6.73 -20.63 -2.54
CA GLN A 46 6.12 -20.23 -3.82
C GLN A 46 7.17 -19.66 -4.79
N LEU A 47 8.36 -19.34 -4.30
CA LEU A 47 9.46 -18.84 -5.10
C LEU A 47 10.35 -20.00 -5.59
N PRO A 48 10.93 -19.88 -6.79
CA PRO A 48 11.98 -20.79 -7.24
C PRO A 48 13.13 -20.87 -6.22
N ALA A 49 13.73 -22.05 -6.06
CA ALA A 49 14.82 -22.25 -5.10
C ALA A 49 16.05 -21.34 -5.35
N ASP A 50 16.23 -20.86 -6.58
CA ASP A 50 17.31 -19.95 -6.98
C ASP A 50 16.92 -18.47 -6.92
N GLU A 51 15.77 -18.17 -6.31
CA GLU A 51 15.20 -16.83 -6.19
C GLU A 51 15.07 -16.41 -4.72
N PRO A 52 16.18 -16.02 -4.07
CA PRO A 52 16.13 -15.54 -2.70
C PRO A 52 15.43 -14.18 -2.62
N ILE A 53 14.76 -13.96 -1.49
CA ILE A 53 14.28 -12.64 -1.08
C ILE A 53 15.47 -11.83 -0.58
N LEU A 54 15.63 -10.62 -1.12
CA LEU A 54 16.75 -9.72 -0.84
C LEU A 54 16.36 -8.59 0.12
N ALA A 55 15.12 -8.09 0.02
CA ALA A 55 14.64 -7.02 0.88
C ALA A 55 13.11 -6.99 1.00
N TYR A 56 12.64 -6.26 2.01
CA TYR A 56 11.24 -5.98 2.27
C TYR A 56 11.05 -4.48 2.46
N LEU A 57 9.99 -3.91 1.89
CA LEU A 57 9.55 -2.54 2.14
C LEU A 57 8.07 -2.55 2.54
N PRO A 58 7.74 -2.35 3.83
CA PRO A 58 6.37 -2.22 4.26
C PRO A 58 5.78 -0.91 3.74
N LEU A 59 4.54 -0.98 3.26
CA LEU A 59 3.78 0.14 2.70
C LEU A 59 2.52 0.35 3.54
N THR A 60 2.71 0.72 4.80
CA THR A 60 1.59 1.04 5.68
C THR A 60 1.07 2.43 5.36
N ASN A 61 -0.24 2.57 5.27
CA ASN A 61 -0.84 3.90 5.21
C ASN A 61 -0.47 4.66 6.50
N THR A 62 0.41 5.64 6.39
CA THR A 62 0.49 6.68 7.41
C THR A 62 -0.78 7.53 7.29
N ASP A 63 -1.22 8.18 8.37
CA ASP A 63 -2.53 8.87 8.46
C ASP A 63 -2.84 9.81 7.28
N ASN A 64 -1.83 10.26 6.53
CA ASN A 64 -1.95 11.19 5.41
C ASN A 64 -1.75 10.57 4.00
N THR A 65 -1.29 9.32 3.86
CA THR A 65 -1.19 8.62 2.55
C THR A 65 -2.42 7.75 2.24
N ALA A 66 -3.24 7.47 3.25
CA ALA A 66 -4.47 6.67 3.12
C ALA A 66 -5.47 7.22 2.10
N LEU A 67 -5.53 8.54 1.91
CA LEU A 67 -6.52 9.23 1.07
C LEU A 67 -6.44 8.88 -0.43
N MET A 68 -5.28 8.43 -0.93
CA MET A 68 -5.12 8.07 -2.35
C MET A 68 -5.28 6.57 -2.61
N ASN A 69 -5.11 5.75 -1.58
CA ASN A 69 -5.09 4.29 -1.70
C ASN A 69 -6.45 3.65 -1.41
N THR A 70 -7.49 4.43 -1.10
CA THR A 70 -8.83 3.94 -0.74
C THR A 70 -9.82 4.06 -1.91
N GLY A 71 -9.62 3.23 -2.95
CA GLY A 71 -10.63 3.03 -4.00
C GLY A 71 -11.95 2.43 -3.44
N ILE A 72 -13.05 2.69 -4.15
CA ILE A 72 -14.48 2.50 -3.77
C ILE A 72 -14.90 1.04 -3.48
N ASN A 73 -14.08 0.02 -3.82
CA ASN A 73 -14.39 -1.41 -3.58
C ASN A 73 -13.63 -2.02 -2.37
N GLY A 74 -13.21 -1.19 -1.41
CA GLY A 74 -12.17 -1.49 -0.43
C GLY A 74 -12.50 -2.36 0.79
N LEU A 75 -13.36 -3.37 0.68
CA LEU A 75 -13.56 -4.37 1.74
C LEU A 75 -12.99 -5.71 1.26
N ALA A 76 -11.73 -6.01 1.63
CA ALA A 76 -11.24 -7.38 1.54
C ALA A 76 -11.99 -8.21 2.60
N TYR A 77 -12.70 -9.25 2.16
CA TYR A 77 -13.51 -10.07 3.05
C TYR A 77 -12.70 -11.27 3.53
N ALA A 78 -12.27 -11.25 4.80
CA ALA A 78 -11.49 -12.34 5.41
C ALA A 78 -12.37 -13.58 5.68
N ARG A 79 -12.22 -14.64 4.87
CA ARG A 79 -12.98 -15.90 5.05
C ARG A 79 -12.11 -16.98 5.68
N SER A 80 -10.85 -17.05 5.30
CA SER A 80 -9.89 -18.00 5.86
C SER A 80 -9.61 -17.70 7.33
N LYS A 81 -9.25 -18.74 8.09
CA LYS A 81 -8.86 -18.60 9.50
C LYS A 81 -7.70 -17.62 9.67
N ALA A 82 -6.68 -17.72 8.82
CA ALA A 82 -5.50 -16.86 8.87
C ALA A 82 -5.83 -15.38 8.59
N ALA A 83 -6.66 -15.09 7.59
CA ALA A 83 -7.06 -13.71 7.31
C ALA A 83 -7.94 -13.14 8.42
N ARG A 84 -8.85 -13.93 9.02
CA ARG A 84 -9.67 -13.48 10.16
C ARG A 84 -8.83 -13.17 11.38
N GLU A 85 -7.90 -14.07 11.74
CA GLU A 85 -6.97 -13.85 12.85
C GLU A 85 -6.12 -12.59 12.63
N TYR A 86 -5.70 -12.33 11.40
CA TYR A 86 -5.01 -11.09 11.05
C TYR A 86 -5.92 -9.86 11.24
N VAL A 87 -7.15 -9.86 10.72
CA VAL A 87 -8.08 -8.72 10.86
C VAL A 87 -8.41 -8.46 12.33
N GLU A 88 -8.64 -9.50 13.13
CA GLU A 88 -8.89 -9.39 14.57
C GLU A 88 -7.68 -8.83 15.32
N LYS A 89 -6.46 -9.31 14.98
CA LYS A 89 -5.23 -8.91 15.67
C LYS A 89 -4.74 -7.52 15.27
N PHE A 90 -4.88 -7.15 14.00
CA PHE A 90 -4.32 -5.92 13.43
C PHE A 90 -5.36 -4.82 13.21
N HIS A 91 -6.66 -5.12 13.29
CA HIS A 91 -7.77 -4.21 12.97
C HIS A 91 -7.60 -3.55 11.59
N ASP A 92 -7.02 -4.30 10.67
CA ASP A 92 -6.69 -3.83 9.34
C ASP A 92 -7.19 -4.83 8.31
N THR A 93 -7.77 -4.31 7.23
CA THR A 93 -8.29 -5.09 6.10
C THR A 93 -7.55 -4.77 4.79
N ARG A 94 -6.67 -3.75 4.74
CA ARG A 94 -6.05 -3.27 3.49
C ARG A 94 -4.76 -2.47 3.67
N GLY A 95 -4.59 -1.81 4.80
CA GLY A 95 -3.54 -0.83 5.08
C GLY A 95 -2.13 -1.40 5.04
N ASN A 96 -1.93 -2.62 5.56
CA ASN A 96 -0.64 -3.29 5.53
C ASN A 96 -0.44 -3.93 4.17
N ARG A 97 0.46 -3.30 3.42
CA ARG A 97 0.95 -3.79 2.14
C ARG A 97 2.44 -3.97 2.24
N LEU A 98 2.99 -4.84 1.40
CA LEU A 98 4.40 -5.20 1.46
C LEU A 98 4.94 -5.29 0.04
N MET A 99 6.02 -4.57 -0.24
CA MET A 99 6.87 -4.87 -1.38
C MET A 99 7.96 -5.83 -0.94
N VAL A 100 8.12 -6.93 -1.67
CA VAL A 100 9.18 -7.90 -1.48
C VAL A 100 10.08 -7.84 -2.70
N PHE A 101 11.37 -7.66 -2.49
CA PHE A 101 12.32 -7.58 -3.58
C PHE A 101 13.10 -8.88 -3.63
N THR A 102 12.97 -9.61 -4.74
CA THR A 102 13.76 -10.81 -4.99
C THR A 102 14.93 -10.50 -5.91
N LYS A 103 15.71 -11.52 -6.24
CA LYS A 103 16.74 -11.44 -7.29
C LYS A 103 16.19 -11.06 -8.67
N ARG A 104 14.94 -11.40 -9.00
CA ARG A 104 14.39 -11.31 -10.37
C ARG A 104 13.18 -10.41 -10.54
N GLN A 105 12.45 -10.14 -9.47
CA GLN A 105 11.18 -9.42 -9.54
C GLN A 105 10.88 -8.66 -8.25
N ILE A 106 9.98 -7.69 -8.37
CA ILE A 106 9.32 -7.04 -7.24
C ILE A 106 7.99 -7.76 -7.06
N LEU A 107 7.69 -8.20 -5.84
CA LEU A 107 6.38 -8.72 -5.47
C LEU A 107 5.65 -7.67 -4.65
N PHE A 108 4.37 -7.47 -4.92
CA PHE A 108 3.53 -6.59 -4.14
C PHE A 108 2.38 -7.40 -3.52
N LEU A 109 2.27 -7.31 -2.20
CA LEU A 109 1.32 -8.07 -1.42
C LEU A 109 0.41 -7.10 -0.66
N VAL A 110 -0.90 -7.32 -0.77
CA VAL A 110 -1.85 -6.88 0.25
C VAL A 110 -1.92 -8.00 1.27
N VAL A 111 -1.58 -7.73 2.53
CA VAL A 111 -1.35 -8.81 3.52
C VAL A 111 -2.60 -9.69 3.69
N VAL A 112 -3.78 -9.09 3.75
CA VAL A 112 -5.05 -9.84 3.88
C VAL A 112 -5.27 -10.77 2.68
N ASP A 113 -5.14 -10.26 1.46
CA ASP A 113 -5.38 -11.04 0.24
C ASP A 113 -4.37 -12.18 0.08
N PHE A 114 -3.12 -11.95 0.49
CA PHE A 114 -2.09 -12.99 0.51
C PHE A 114 -2.37 -14.07 1.56
N LEU A 115 -2.83 -13.66 2.75
CA LEU A 115 -3.23 -14.61 3.79
C LEU A 115 -4.46 -15.42 3.38
N GLU A 116 -5.40 -14.80 2.67
CA GLU A 116 -6.64 -15.41 2.19
C GLU A 116 -6.40 -16.40 1.05
N ASP A 117 -5.86 -15.93 -0.08
CA ASP A 117 -5.86 -16.67 -1.35
C ASP A 117 -4.45 -16.91 -1.91
N ASN A 118 -3.38 -16.62 -1.14
CA ASN A 118 -1.98 -16.63 -1.61
C ASN A 118 -1.72 -15.69 -2.78
N GLN A 119 -2.53 -14.66 -2.95
CA GLN A 119 -2.41 -13.73 -4.07
C GLN A 119 -1.35 -12.67 -3.81
N TYR A 120 -0.52 -12.43 -4.82
CA TYR A 120 0.40 -11.31 -4.90
C TYR A 120 0.60 -10.90 -6.36
N PHE A 121 0.97 -9.66 -6.58
CA PHE A 121 1.36 -9.16 -7.90
C PHE A 121 2.85 -9.34 -8.07
N SER A 122 3.28 -9.83 -9.24
CA SER A 122 4.68 -9.95 -9.59
C SER A 122 5.06 -9.00 -10.72
N TYR A 123 6.20 -8.34 -10.56
CA TYR A 123 6.74 -7.39 -11.52
C TYR A 123 8.20 -7.75 -11.84
N PRO A 124 8.43 -8.57 -12.88
CA PRO A 124 9.77 -8.95 -13.30
C PRO A 124 10.61 -7.73 -13.68
N TYR A 125 11.86 -7.62 -13.19
CA TYR A 125 12.71 -6.47 -13.50
C TYR A 125 12.96 -6.31 -15.01
N SER A 126 13.04 -7.42 -15.75
CA SER A 126 13.21 -7.44 -17.20
C SER A 126 12.04 -6.83 -17.98
N SER A 127 10.85 -6.78 -17.38
CA SER A 127 9.64 -6.22 -17.99
C SER A 127 9.41 -4.75 -17.65
N LEU A 128 10.22 -4.19 -16.74
CA LEU A 128 10.09 -2.80 -16.30
C LEU A 128 10.58 -1.87 -17.39
N GLN A 129 9.69 -1.04 -17.91
CA GLN A 129 10.05 -0.04 -18.92
C GLN A 129 10.86 1.10 -18.30
N SER A 130 10.45 1.55 -17.13
CA SER A 130 11.14 2.57 -16.33
C SER A 130 10.53 2.60 -14.93
N ILE A 131 11.32 3.00 -13.93
CA ILE A 131 10.81 3.39 -12.61
C ILE A 131 10.99 4.89 -12.44
N PHE A 132 9.89 5.59 -12.24
CA PHE A 132 9.85 7.01 -11.98
C PHE A 132 9.49 7.26 -10.52
N VAL A 133 10.14 8.27 -9.92
CA VAL A 133 9.78 8.71 -8.58
C VAL A 133 9.54 10.21 -8.59
N GLU A 134 8.34 10.63 -8.19
CA GLU A 134 7.95 12.04 -8.13
C GLU A 134 7.82 12.50 -6.68
N LYS A 135 8.49 13.58 -6.32
CA LYS A 135 8.32 14.21 -5.02
C LYS A 135 7.09 15.11 -5.04
N TYR A 136 6.12 14.83 -4.18
CA TYR A 136 4.95 15.67 -3.97
C TYR A 136 5.03 16.37 -2.61
N GLN A 137 4.71 17.66 -2.60
CA GLN A 137 4.69 18.47 -1.39
C GLN A 137 3.45 19.36 -1.35
N ARG A 138 2.77 19.33 -0.20
CA ARG A 138 1.61 20.18 0.05
C ARG A 138 1.71 20.81 1.42
N ASN A 139 1.40 22.09 1.50
CA ASN A 139 1.17 22.76 2.78
C ASN A 139 -0.33 22.63 3.13
N TYR A 140 -0.63 22.27 4.36
CA TYR A 140 -1.99 22.24 4.89
C TYR A 140 -2.02 22.85 6.29
N PHE A 141 -3.20 23.22 6.76
CA PHE A 141 -3.40 23.65 8.14
C PHE A 141 -3.97 22.48 8.93
N ASP A 142 -3.38 22.19 10.09
CA ASP A 142 -3.96 21.21 11.02
C ASP A 142 -5.23 21.76 11.70
N GLU A 143 -5.90 20.92 12.50
CA GLU A 143 -7.10 21.29 13.27
C GLU A 143 -6.88 22.48 14.22
N LYS A 144 -5.62 22.82 14.52
CA LYS A 144 -5.20 23.95 15.37
C LYS A 144 -4.73 25.15 14.53
N PHE A 145 -5.04 25.17 13.22
CA PHE A 145 -4.64 26.20 12.26
C PHE A 145 -3.12 26.44 12.19
N ARG A 146 -2.31 25.43 12.51
CA ARG A 146 -0.85 25.50 12.33
C ARG A 146 -0.50 24.95 10.95
N ARG A 147 0.38 25.67 10.25
CA ARG A 147 0.84 25.27 8.93
C ARG A 147 1.74 24.03 9.06
N GLN A 148 1.29 22.93 8.50
CA GLN A 148 2.03 21.68 8.37
C GLN A 148 2.50 21.49 6.93
N ARG A 149 3.63 20.80 6.77
CA ARG A 149 4.16 20.41 5.46
C ARG A 149 4.05 18.90 5.30
N PHE A 150 3.25 18.48 4.33
CA PHE A 150 3.18 17.11 3.89
C PHE A 150 4.17 16.90 2.73
N THR A 151 5.01 15.86 2.83
CA THR A 151 5.91 15.41 1.76
C THR A 151 5.72 13.92 1.55
N CYS A 152 5.47 13.50 0.33
CA CYS A 152 5.49 12.09 -0.07
C CYS A 152 6.19 11.93 -1.42
N TYR A 153 6.56 10.69 -1.75
CA TYR A 153 7.22 10.33 -2.99
C TYR A 153 6.39 9.28 -3.71
N PHE A 154 5.90 9.58 -4.91
CA PHE A 154 5.14 8.62 -5.73
C PHE A 154 6.11 7.76 -6.53
N VAL A 155 6.14 6.47 -6.25
CA VAL A 155 6.83 5.48 -7.09
C VAL A 155 5.85 5.00 -8.14
N ASP A 156 6.16 5.24 -9.41
CA ASP A 156 5.37 4.82 -10.56
C ASP A 156 6.23 3.98 -11.51
N PHE A 157 5.77 2.79 -11.85
CA PHE A 157 6.35 2.00 -12.91
C PHE A 157 5.31 1.16 -13.64
N GLN A 158 5.64 0.79 -14.88
CA GLN A 158 4.88 -0.17 -15.65
C GLN A 158 5.71 -1.44 -15.87
N SER A 159 5.09 -2.58 -15.58
CA SER A 159 5.59 -3.93 -15.86
C SER A 159 4.52 -4.63 -16.69
N GLU A 160 4.88 -5.03 -17.91
CA GLU A 160 3.92 -5.62 -18.86
C GLU A 160 2.68 -4.72 -19.06
N ALA A 161 1.47 -5.24 -18.80
CA ALA A 161 0.21 -4.50 -18.86
C ALA A 161 -0.20 -3.84 -17.53
N HIS A 162 0.59 -4.02 -16.46
CA HIS A 162 0.26 -3.53 -15.13
C HIS A 162 0.99 -2.24 -14.79
N VAL A 163 0.24 -1.26 -14.30
CA VAL A 163 0.77 0.01 -13.78
C VAL A 163 0.73 -0.05 -12.27
N PHE A 164 1.88 0.17 -11.64
CA PHE A 164 2.04 0.28 -10.21
C PHE A 164 2.25 1.75 -9.85
N ILE A 165 1.48 2.27 -8.89
CA ILE A 165 1.66 3.60 -8.33
C ILE A 165 1.44 3.52 -6.83
N GLU A 166 2.41 3.99 -6.05
CA GLU A 166 2.32 4.01 -4.60
C GLU A 166 2.97 5.26 -4.01
N ALA A 167 2.36 5.80 -2.94
CA ALA A 167 2.91 6.92 -2.20
C ALA A 167 3.79 6.43 -1.05
N LEU A 168 5.06 6.82 -1.07
CA LEU A 168 6.03 6.54 -0.01
C LEU A 168 6.17 7.75 0.93
N SER A 169 6.32 7.47 2.22
CA SER A 169 6.84 8.47 3.15
C SER A 169 8.30 8.81 2.82
N GLU A 170 8.85 9.86 3.41
CA GLU A 170 10.26 10.19 3.21
C GLU A 170 11.20 9.09 3.70
N GLN A 171 10.85 8.42 4.80
CA GLN A 171 11.61 7.28 5.32
C GLN A 171 11.53 6.07 4.38
N ASP A 172 10.33 5.74 3.89
CA ASP A 172 10.14 4.61 2.98
C ASP A 172 10.83 4.85 1.64
N TYR A 173 10.85 6.09 1.17
CA TYR A 173 11.58 6.49 -0.04
C TYR A 173 13.10 6.30 0.12
N GLN A 174 13.67 6.70 1.25
CA GLN A 174 15.09 6.49 1.53
C GLN A 174 15.44 4.99 1.53
N GLU A 175 14.59 4.18 2.16
CA GLU A 175 14.75 2.73 2.18
C GLU A 175 14.60 2.11 0.78
N PHE A 176 13.63 2.56 0.00
CA PHE A 176 13.47 2.15 -1.40
C PHE A 176 14.72 2.45 -2.24
N CYS A 177 15.29 3.65 -2.10
CA CYS A 177 16.55 4.01 -2.77
C CYS A 177 17.71 3.10 -2.36
N ARG A 178 17.85 2.83 -1.05
CA ARG A 178 18.87 1.92 -0.51
C ARG A 178 18.73 0.51 -1.08
N ILE A 179 17.50 -0.03 -1.15
CA ILE A 179 17.21 -1.34 -1.74
C ILE A 179 17.55 -1.36 -3.23
N LYS A 180 17.16 -0.32 -3.97
CA LYS A 180 17.43 -0.19 -5.41
C LYS A 180 18.92 -0.19 -5.73
N GLU A 181 19.75 0.40 -4.88
CA GLU A 181 21.21 0.41 -5.04
C GLU A 181 21.83 -0.96 -4.77
N GLN A 182 21.23 -1.77 -3.87
CA GLN A 182 21.75 -3.09 -3.50
C GLN A 182 21.41 -4.18 -4.51
N ILE A 183 20.29 -4.04 -5.22
CA ILE A 183 19.79 -5.07 -6.13
C ILE A 183 20.25 -4.76 -7.56
N SER A 184 21.21 -5.54 -8.04
CA SER A 184 21.84 -5.33 -9.36
C SER A 184 20.84 -5.35 -10.52
N ALA A 185 19.72 -6.08 -10.42
CA ALA A 185 18.69 -6.13 -11.44
C ALA A 185 18.06 -4.75 -11.74
N PHE A 186 18.06 -3.80 -10.79
CA PHE A 186 17.60 -2.44 -11.06
C PHE A 186 18.52 -1.65 -11.99
N THR A 187 19.80 -2.03 -12.12
CA THR A 187 20.73 -1.36 -13.04
C THR A 187 20.35 -1.58 -14.51
N ALA A 188 19.68 -2.70 -14.80
CA ALA A 188 19.17 -3.02 -16.13
C ALA A 188 17.86 -2.30 -16.45
N VAL A 189 17.18 -1.71 -15.46
CA VAL A 189 15.93 -0.96 -15.68
C VAL A 189 16.28 0.39 -16.34
N PRO A 190 15.67 0.72 -17.49
CA PRO A 190 15.95 1.97 -18.16
C PRO A 190 15.66 3.18 -17.26
N LYS A 191 16.60 4.12 -17.23
CA LYS A 191 16.40 5.41 -16.56
C LYS A 191 15.52 6.29 -17.45
N SER A 192 14.37 6.68 -16.94
CA SER A 192 13.49 7.62 -17.62
C SER A 192 13.07 8.72 -16.65
N ASN A 193 12.97 9.95 -17.16
CA ASN A 193 12.48 11.10 -16.40
C ASN A 193 10.94 11.19 -16.42
N HIS A 194 10.27 10.27 -17.12
CA HIS A 194 8.81 10.17 -17.21
C HIS A 194 8.40 8.70 -17.29
N VAL A 195 7.20 8.39 -16.81
CA VAL A 195 6.59 7.07 -16.97
C VAL A 195 6.33 6.84 -18.46
N GLN A 196 7.11 5.96 -19.08
CA GLN A 196 6.83 5.51 -20.43
C GLN A 196 5.64 4.55 -20.34
N ARG A 197 4.43 5.06 -20.57
CA ARG A 197 3.21 4.24 -20.62
C ARG A 197 2.96 3.78 -22.04
N ASN A 198 2.78 2.47 -22.22
CA ASN A 198 2.66 1.86 -23.55
C ASN A 198 1.35 2.22 -24.29
N SER A 199 0.36 2.80 -23.60
CA SER A 199 -0.94 3.10 -24.18
C SER A 199 -1.05 4.57 -24.63
N ARG A 200 -0.95 4.81 -25.95
CA ARG A 200 -1.39 6.07 -26.57
C ARG A 200 -2.91 6.29 -26.38
N LEU A 201 -3.67 5.22 -26.16
CA LEU A 201 -5.13 5.25 -26.01
C LEU A 201 -5.57 5.73 -24.61
N ASP A 202 -4.84 5.39 -23.54
CA ASP A 202 -5.14 5.83 -22.18
C ASP A 202 -5.02 7.34 -22.03
N ARG A 203 -4.07 7.95 -22.76
CA ARG A 203 -3.91 9.41 -22.80
C ARG A 203 -5.12 10.13 -23.40
N ILE A 204 -5.85 9.45 -24.30
CA ILE A 204 -7.05 9.97 -24.96
C ILE A 204 -8.28 9.69 -24.08
N LEU A 205 -8.41 8.48 -23.55
CA LEU A 205 -9.50 8.09 -22.64
C LEU A 205 -9.51 8.91 -21.34
N HIS A 206 -8.36 9.28 -20.77
CA HIS A 206 -8.30 10.10 -19.56
C HIS A 206 -8.81 11.55 -19.79
N LYS A 207 -8.64 12.10 -21.00
CA LYS A 207 -9.24 13.39 -21.40
C LYS A 207 -10.75 13.28 -21.64
N ILE A 208 -11.20 12.14 -22.17
CA ILE A 208 -12.63 11.89 -22.41
C ILE A 208 -13.36 11.60 -21.09
N GLY A 209 -12.76 10.86 -20.14
CA GLY A 209 -13.38 10.54 -18.86
C GLY A 209 -13.66 11.77 -17.99
N ALA A 210 -12.70 12.68 -17.87
CA ALA A 210 -12.88 13.91 -17.07
C ALA A 210 -13.94 14.87 -17.66
N THR A 211 -14.15 14.83 -18.97
CA THR A 211 -15.21 15.61 -19.64
C THR A 211 -16.53 14.86 -19.67
N ALA A 212 -16.55 13.54 -19.87
CA ALA A 212 -17.74 12.69 -19.93
C ALA A 212 -18.53 12.64 -18.61
N VAL A 213 -17.87 12.79 -17.46
CA VAL A 213 -18.57 12.90 -16.16
C VAL A 213 -19.50 14.11 -16.13
N TRP A 214 -19.15 15.22 -16.79
CA TRP A 214 -20.07 16.36 -16.93
C TRP A 214 -21.26 16.02 -17.83
N TRP A 215 -21.04 15.32 -18.95
CA TRP A 215 -22.10 14.96 -19.89
C TRP A 215 -23.09 13.91 -19.36
N ILE A 216 -22.62 12.96 -18.55
CA ILE A 216 -23.49 11.94 -17.90
C ILE A 216 -24.43 12.57 -16.88
N ASN A 217 -24.06 13.69 -16.25
CA ASN A 217 -24.90 14.37 -15.26
C ASN A 217 -25.96 15.30 -15.87
N ILE A 218 -25.83 15.69 -17.15
CA ILE A 218 -26.81 16.52 -17.85
C ILE A 218 -28.22 15.90 -17.86
N PRO A 219 -28.44 14.62 -18.23
CA PRO A 219 -29.78 14.03 -18.21
C PRO A 219 -30.37 13.96 -16.79
N PHE A 220 -29.56 13.73 -15.75
CA PHE A 220 -30.04 13.76 -14.36
C PHE A 220 -30.42 15.18 -13.92
N PHE A 221 -29.65 16.19 -14.34
CA PHE A 221 -29.97 17.60 -14.07
C PHE A 221 -31.26 18.03 -14.79
N LEU A 222 -31.43 17.63 -16.06
CA LEU A 222 -32.66 17.91 -16.82
C LEU A 222 -33.89 17.21 -16.21
N LEU A 223 -33.72 15.96 -15.73
CA LEU A 223 -34.76 15.23 -15.04
C LEU A 223 -35.16 15.90 -13.71
N LEU A 224 -34.17 16.42 -12.96
CA LEU A 224 -34.41 17.20 -11.74
C LEU A 224 -35.21 18.48 -12.03
N VAL A 225 -34.81 19.25 -13.05
CA VAL A 225 -35.52 20.47 -13.48
C VAL A 225 -36.94 20.15 -13.92
N TYR A 226 -37.14 19.06 -14.68
CA TYR A 226 -38.47 18.60 -15.08
C TYR A 226 -39.36 18.23 -13.88
N LEU A 227 -38.82 17.52 -12.89
CA LEU A 227 -39.56 17.15 -11.67
C LEU A 227 -39.97 18.39 -10.86
N ILE A 228 -39.08 19.36 -10.70
CA ILE A 228 -39.37 20.64 -10.02
C ILE A 228 -40.46 21.41 -10.77
N TRP A 229 -40.36 21.48 -12.11
CA TRP A 229 -41.38 22.14 -12.92
C TRP A 229 -42.74 21.47 -12.83
N ARG A 230 -42.79 20.13 -12.85
CA ARG A 230 -44.01 19.34 -12.65
C ARG A 230 -44.64 19.61 -11.29
N LEU A 231 -43.85 19.66 -10.22
CA LEU A 231 -44.32 19.95 -8.86
C LEU A 231 -44.88 21.37 -8.72
N LEU A 232 -44.30 22.36 -9.40
CA LEU A 232 -44.77 23.75 -9.37
C LEU A 232 -45.99 23.98 -10.28
N SER A 233 -46.17 23.16 -11.32
CA SER A 233 -47.27 23.28 -12.28
C SER A 233 -48.52 22.47 -11.87
N VAL A 234 -48.40 21.58 -10.87
CA VAL A 234 -49.55 20.96 -10.21
C VAL A 234 -49.98 21.88 -9.07
N LYS A 235 -50.66 22.97 -9.44
CA LYS A 235 -51.46 23.81 -8.57
C LYS A 235 -52.81 24.03 -9.22
#